data_AF-A0AAW4CLK9-F1
#
_entry.id   AF-A0AAW4CLK9-F1
#
_cell.length_a   1.000
_cell.length_b   1.000
_cell.length_c   1.000
_cell.angle_alpha   90.00
_cell.angle_beta   90.00
_cell.angle_gamma   90.00
#
_symmetry.space_group_name_H-M   'P 1'
#
loop_
_entity.id
_entity.type
_entity.pdbx_description
1 polymer ?
#
loop_
_entity_poly.entity_id
_entity_poly.type
_entity_poly.pdbx_seq_one_letter_code
_entity_poly.pdbx_strand_id
1 'polypeptide(L)'
;MTEIKDFNWNTETNRSVGEYFPADKLDRARYATFLSRLLAQEGFDETRPDEDQKKNYVLNLNAEWGAGKTYFLKRWSQELIVDYPVVYIDAWQQDYSDDPFLTVIAGIIKQLQLQAKFNITIPKSAVSIFKAVAPAIAQGLTKKISGIDLDELHTLLFSDDEIDSDQKQNSNKLTGSDFSPAVKALAQNLIKDHEAKNKSVEVIKYKLADWVSKFEEQKDKSLPIFIFIDELDRCRPSYAVEMLETIKHIFDVKGIVFVVATDTEQLQHTIKSIYGEGFDAKIYLGRFFNSRYSLKRPALKDFLSVHSDTIKFGSEYLESKKIELLPRTKTPETALANISVILDAFHIQPRTAIQITERITAIITNLPSGKKVDVLVLAVLFCIHEKDHPLYEEIINGRFKRTKLNKKGDTQNIRLSDYLSEKILPDDLERDIIFFIDSKLYSKDKNCIVNRYKDTENKIKLKHYIEYFFCKIFVDEMSLVFAGFGNTDRRKLTELEQADKELWESDNSNPYDVARLLIKYIYIKDEYNKLTKDHYREFIELSSPLDYMGDS
;
A
#
# COMPACT_ATOMS: atom_id res chain seq x y z
N MET A 1 -29.00 21.58 -7.00
CA MET A 1 -27.92 20.62 -6.68
C MET A 1 -28.45 19.39 -5.95
N THR A 2 -28.22 18.19 -6.49
CA THR A 2 -28.63 16.91 -5.88
C THR A 2 -27.75 16.64 -4.67
N GLU A 3 -28.35 16.51 -3.48
CA GLU A 3 -27.58 16.28 -2.25
C GLU A 3 -26.96 14.88 -2.27
N ILE A 4 -25.63 14.81 -2.28
CA ILE A 4 -24.91 13.54 -2.20
C ILE A 4 -25.16 12.94 -0.82
N LYS A 5 -25.93 11.85 -0.80
CA LYS A 5 -26.22 11.07 0.41
C LYS A 5 -24.94 10.43 0.94
N ASP A 6 -24.92 10.16 2.25
CA ASP A 6 -23.80 9.45 2.86
C ASP A 6 -23.66 8.06 2.23
N PHE A 7 -22.44 7.75 1.77
CA PHE A 7 -22.14 6.44 1.25
C PHE A 7 -22.09 5.41 2.38
N ASN A 8 -22.69 4.25 2.16
CA ASN A 8 -22.63 3.12 3.08
C ASN A 8 -21.91 1.95 2.41
N TRP A 9 -20.67 1.69 2.83
CA TRP A 9 -19.85 0.58 2.32
C TRP A 9 -19.73 -0.58 3.31
N ASN A 10 -20.60 -0.64 4.33
CA ASN A 10 -20.60 -1.72 5.31
C ASN A 10 -21.00 -3.09 4.72
N THR A 11 -21.55 -3.10 3.50
CA THR A 11 -21.92 -4.31 2.76
C THR A 11 -21.18 -4.41 1.45
N GLU A 12 -20.97 -5.66 1.02
CA GLU A 12 -20.48 -5.96 -0.32
C GLU A 12 -21.39 -5.39 -1.41
N THR A 13 -20.82 -5.13 -2.59
CA THR A 13 -21.60 -4.68 -3.76
C THR A 13 -21.07 -5.26 -5.05
N ASN A 14 -21.99 -5.50 -5.99
CA ASN A 14 -21.74 -5.94 -7.36
C ASN A 14 -22.46 -5.01 -8.37
N ARG A 15 -22.58 -3.71 -8.06
CA ARG A 15 -23.46 -2.76 -8.78
C ARG A 15 -23.20 -2.68 -10.29
N SER A 16 -21.95 -2.87 -10.74
CA SER A 16 -21.64 -3.06 -12.16
C SER A 16 -21.30 -4.53 -12.41
N VAL A 17 -21.93 -5.14 -13.40
CA VAL A 17 -21.66 -6.52 -13.85
C VAL A 17 -20.17 -6.66 -14.18
N GLY A 18 -19.36 -7.18 -13.26
CA GLY A 18 -17.94 -7.49 -13.52
C GLY A 18 -16.97 -7.42 -12.34
N GLU A 19 -17.24 -6.68 -11.27
CA GLU A 19 -16.27 -6.52 -10.17
C GLU A 19 -16.93 -6.58 -8.78
N TYR A 20 -16.48 -7.54 -7.96
CA TYR A 20 -16.92 -7.73 -6.58
C TYR A 20 -16.15 -6.81 -5.65
N PHE A 21 -16.87 -6.00 -4.87
CA PHE A 21 -16.26 -5.19 -3.83
C PHE A 21 -16.67 -5.69 -2.45
N PRO A 22 -15.74 -6.18 -1.62
CA PRO A 22 -16.03 -6.55 -0.23
C PRO A 22 -16.47 -5.33 0.59
N ALA A 23 -17.04 -5.59 1.77
CA ALA A 23 -17.36 -4.55 2.73
C ALA A 23 -16.11 -3.75 3.15
N ASP A 24 -16.27 -2.45 3.30
CA ASP A 24 -15.23 -1.53 3.76
C ASP A 24 -14.92 -1.77 5.24
N LYS A 25 -13.67 -2.18 5.52
CA LYS A 25 -13.15 -2.37 6.88
C LYS A 25 -12.29 -1.21 7.36
N LEU A 26 -12.07 -0.21 6.51
CA LEU A 26 -11.14 0.89 6.75
C LEU A 26 -11.85 2.23 7.01
N ASP A 27 -13.18 2.22 7.13
CA ASP A 27 -14.03 3.40 7.35
C ASP A 27 -13.68 4.52 6.34
N ARG A 28 -13.65 4.10 5.08
CA ARG A 28 -13.33 4.90 3.90
C ARG A 28 -14.55 5.58 3.29
N ALA A 29 -15.75 5.03 3.49
CA ALA A 29 -16.99 5.59 2.96
C ALA A 29 -17.19 7.08 3.34
N ARG A 30 -16.81 7.48 4.56
CA ARG A 30 -16.85 8.89 4.99
C ARG A 30 -15.92 9.81 4.19
N TYR A 31 -14.75 9.32 3.78
CA TYR A 31 -13.79 10.10 2.98
C TYR A 31 -14.33 10.27 1.57
N ALA A 32 -14.87 9.20 0.97
CA ALA A 32 -15.50 9.28 -0.34
C ALA A 32 -16.70 10.24 -0.32
N THR A 33 -17.54 10.17 0.71
CA THR A 33 -18.68 11.09 0.87
C THR A 33 -18.22 12.55 0.97
N PHE A 34 -17.25 12.84 1.84
CA PHE A 34 -16.71 14.19 2.00
C PHE A 34 -16.10 14.71 0.69
N LEU A 35 -15.26 13.91 0.04
CA LEU A 35 -14.59 14.30 -1.21
C LEU A 35 -15.59 14.46 -2.36
N SER A 36 -16.63 13.62 -2.44
CA SER A 36 -17.71 13.79 -3.41
C SER A 36 -18.39 15.14 -3.24
N ARG A 37 -18.77 15.52 -2.01
CA ARG A 37 -19.44 16.79 -1.73
C ARG A 37 -18.55 17.98 -2.08
N LEU A 38 -17.28 17.93 -1.64
CA LEU A 38 -16.28 18.94 -1.96
C LEU A 38 -16.13 19.12 -3.47
N LEU A 39 -15.86 18.03 -4.19
CA LEU A 39 -15.61 18.10 -5.63
C LEU A 39 -16.85 18.49 -6.43
N ALA A 40 -18.04 18.01 -6.01
CA ALA A 40 -19.28 18.42 -6.65
C ALA A 40 -19.48 19.94 -6.50
N GLN A 41 -19.28 20.48 -5.29
CA GLN A 41 -19.41 21.92 -5.03
C GLN A 41 -18.33 22.74 -5.74
N GLU A 42 -17.08 22.27 -5.78
CA GLU A 42 -16.02 22.97 -6.47
C GLU A 42 -16.25 22.98 -7.98
N GLY A 43 -16.66 21.86 -8.57
CA GLY A 43 -16.85 21.72 -10.02
C GLY A 43 -18.11 22.38 -10.56
N PHE A 44 -19.23 22.31 -9.84
CA PHE A 44 -20.50 22.90 -10.26
C PHE A 44 -21.36 23.36 -9.08
N ASP A 45 -21.69 24.64 -9.04
CA ASP A 45 -22.50 25.24 -7.98
C ASP A 45 -23.41 26.33 -8.56
N GLU A 46 -24.69 26.00 -8.67
CA GLU A 46 -25.77 26.85 -9.20
C GLU A 46 -25.96 28.15 -8.41
N THR A 47 -25.46 28.21 -7.16
CA THR A 47 -25.57 29.41 -6.33
C THR A 47 -24.52 30.48 -6.66
N ARG A 48 -23.49 30.12 -7.44
CA ARG A 48 -22.46 31.05 -7.92
C ARG A 48 -23.01 31.89 -9.09
N PRO A 49 -22.41 33.07 -9.39
CA PRO A 49 -22.73 33.82 -10.60
C PRO A 49 -22.54 32.95 -11.85
N ASP A 50 -23.33 33.16 -12.91
CA ASP A 50 -23.37 32.31 -14.11
C ASP A 50 -21.98 32.03 -14.73
N GLU A 51 -21.08 33.03 -14.75
CA GLU A 51 -19.72 32.88 -15.27
C GLU A 51 -18.82 31.92 -14.46
N ASP A 52 -19.20 31.68 -13.21
CA ASP A 52 -18.47 30.97 -12.16
C ASP A 52 -19.19 29.72 -11.64
N GLN A 53 -20.39 29.41 -12.14
CA GLN A 53 -21.14 28.20 -11.80
C GLN A 53 -20.33 26.94 -12.05
N LYS A 54 -19.60 26.89 -13.16
CA LYS A 54 -18.71 25.79 -13.53
C LYS A 54 -17.26 26.19 -13.28
N LYS A 55 -16.55 25.40 -12.49
CA LYS A 55 -15.08 25.50 -12.34
C LYS A 55 -14.46 24.14 -12.58
N ASN A 56 -13.15 24.14 -12.79
CA ASN A 56 -12.35 22.93 -12.83
C ASN A 56 -11.68 22.73 -11.46
N TYR A 57 -11.43 21.48 -11.09
CA TYR A 57 -10.73 21.18 -9.85
C TYR A 57 -9.92 19.89 -9.98
N VAL A 58 -8.65 19.91 -9.56
CA VAL A 58 -7.75 18.76 -9.59
C VAL A 58 -7.31 18.44 -8.17
N LEU A 59 -7.77 17.30 -7.67
CA LEU A 59 -7.48 16.77 -6.35
C LEU A 59 -6.44 15.65 -6.45
N ASN A 60 -5.33 15.80 -5.73
CA ASN A 60 -4.41 14.70 -5.53
C ASN A 60 -4.83 13.88 -4.30
N LEU A 61 -5.00 12.57 -4.50
CA LEU A 61 -5.25 11.62 -3.42
C LEU A 61 -3.99 10.81 -3.12
N ASN A 62 -3.29 11.18 -2.06
CA ASN A 62 -2.06 10.54 -1.61
C ASN A 62 -2.36 9.33 -0.69
N ALA A 63 -1.74 8.18 -0.97
CA ALA A 63 -1.61 7.10 0.01
C ALA A 63 -0.43 6.18 -0.34
N GLU A 64 0.12 5.52 0.68
CA GLU A 64 1.17 4.51 0.51
C GLU A 64 0.71 3.30 -0.31
N TRP A 65 1.66 2.57 -0.89
CA TRP A 65 1.37 1.28 -1.52
C TRP A 65 0.73 0.27 -0.55
N GLY A 66 -0.29 -0.42 -1.04
CA GLY A 66 -1.08 -1.37 -0.25
C GLY A 66 -2.11 -0.73 0.69
N ALA A 67 -2.24 0.60 0.76
CA ALA A 67 -3.24 1.27 1.61
C ALA A 67 -4.68 1.20 1.09
N GLY A 68 -4.93 0.47 -0.01
CA GLY A 68 -6.26 0.28 -0.60
C GLY A 68 -6.72 1.39 -1.56
N LYS A 69 -5.81 2.16 -2.18
CA LYS A 69 -6.15 3.25 -3.12
C LYS A 69 -7.06 2.77 -4.25
N THR A 70 -6.66 1.76 -5.00
CA THR A 70 -7.42 1.23 -6.14
C THR A 70 -8.82 0.75 -5.74
N TYR A 71 -8.94 0.03 -4.61
CA TYR A 71 -10.25 -0.34 -4.05
C TYR A 71 -11.08 0.91 -3.74
N PHE A 72 -10.49 1.91 -3.06
CA PHE A 72 -11.16 3.15 -2.71
C PHE A 72 -11.67 3.91 -3.94
N LEU A 73 -10.82 4.14 -4.95
CA LEU A 73 -11.19 4.89 -6.16
C LEU A 73 -12.27 4.14 -6.96
N LYS A 74 -12.10 2.84 -7.19
CA LYS A 74 -13.09 2.04 -7.93
C LYS A 74 -14.43 2.00 -7.21
N ARG A 75 -14.43 1.76 -5.90
CA ARG A 75 -15.67 1.74 -5.12
C ARG A 75 -16.34 3.11 -5.12
N TRP A 76 -15.55 4.18 -5.00
CA TRP A 76 -16.03 5.56 -5.06
C TRP A 76 -16.61 5.93 -6.43
N SER A 77 -15.92 5.60 -7.52
CA SER A 77 -16.40 5.87 -8.87
C SER A 77 -17.71 5.14 -9.18
N GLN A 78 -17.88 3.91 -8.68
CA GLN A 78 -19.11 3.12 -8.83
C GLN A 78 -20.31 3.66 -8.02
N GLU A 79 -20.07 4.37 -6.91
CA GLU A 79 -21.15 5.07 -6.21
C GLU A 79 -21.55 6.34 -6.97
N LEU A 80 -20.56 7.11 -7.43
CA LEU A 80 -20.80 8.38 -8.12
C LEU A 80 -21.42 8.21 -9.52
N ILE A 81 -21.12 7.11 -10.22
CA ILE A 81 -21.63 6.87 -11.57
C ILE A 81 -23.14 6.69 -11.62
N VAL A 82 -23.83 6.63 -10.48
CA VAL A 82 -25.30 6.66 -10.44
C VAL A 82 -25.77 8.07 -10.80
N ASP A 83 -25.30 9.08 -10.07
CA ASP A 83 -25.82 10.45 -10.14
C ASP A 83 -25.00 11.38 -11.03
N TYR A 84 -23.74 11.05 -11.31
CA TYR A 84 -22.80 11.89 -12.07
C TYR A 84 -22.23 11.14 -13.29
N PRO A 85 -21.74 11.86 -14.32
CA PRO A 85 -20.86 11.28 -15.33
C PRO A 85 -19.48 11.00 -14.71
N VAL A 86 -18.99 9.76 -14.86
CA VAL A 86 -17.75 9.32 -14.21
C VAL A 86 -16.85 8.59 -15.20
N VAL A 87 -15.56 8.92 -15.18
CA VAL A 87 -14.51 8.21 -15.93
C VAL A 87 -13.48 7.68 -14.93
N TYR A 88 -13.03 6.44 -15.12
CA TYR A 88 -11.94 5.82 -14.36
C TYR A 88 -10.83 5.37 -15.30
N ILE A 89 -9.62 5.85 -15.09
CA ILE A 89 -8.43 5.55 -15.89
C ILE A 89 -7.38 4.90 -15.00
N ASP A 90 -6.98 3.69 -15.36
CA ASP A 90 -5.79 3.03 -14.81
C ASP A 90 -4.60 3.40 -15.71
N ALA A 91 -3.73 4.29 -15.22
CA ALA A 91 -2.60 4.80 -15.98
C ALA A 91 -1.55 3.71 -16.27
N TRP A 92 -1.38 2.76 -15.35
CA TRP A 92 -0.36 1.73 -15.44
C TRP A 92 -0.74 0.65 -16.45
N GLN A 93 -2.01 0.19 -16.45
CA GLN A 93 -2.49 -0.77 -17.46
C GLN A 93 -2.35 -0.27 -18.89
N GLN A 94 -2.23 1.05 -19.09
CA GLN A 94 -2.24 1.69 -20.38
C GLN A 94 -0.87 2.31 -20.75
N ASP A 95 0.18 1.96 -19.99
CA ASP A 95 1.54 2.52 -20.17
C ASP A 95 2.34 1.88 -21.32
N TYR A 96 1.77 0.89 -22.02
CA TYR A 96 2.34 0.29 -23.23
C TYR A 96 2.18 1.17 -24.48
N SER A 97 1.31 2.19 -24.44
CA SER A 97 1.15 3.18 -25.50
C SER A 97 2.23 4.26 -25.39
N ASP A 98 2.77 4.70 -26.53
CA ASP A 98 3.80 5.75 -26.57
C ASP A 98 3.21 7.17 -26.41
N ASP A 99 1.88 7.37 -26.46
CA ASP A 99 1.25 8.69 -26.22
C ASP A 99 0.24 8.63 -25.05
N PRO A 100 0.63 9.10 -23.84
CA PRO A 100 -0.25 9.15 -22.67
C PRO A 100 -1.50 10.02 -22.86
N PHE A 101 -1.42 11.08 -23.68
CA PHE A 101 -2.57 11.95 -23.95
C PHE A 101 -3.69 11.17 -24.59
N LEU A 102 -3.34 10.46 -25.66
CA LEU A 102 -4.30 9.82 -26.53
C LEU A 102 -5.04 8.73 -25.79
N THR A 103 -4.30 7.98 -24.99
CA THR A 103 -4.80 6.95 -24.09
C THR A 103 -5.85 7.51 -23.12
N VAL A 104 -5.55 8.62 -22.45
CA VAL A 104 -6.47 9.27 -21.50
C VAL A 104 -7.73 9.76 -22.21
N ILE A 105 -7.58 10.45 -23.35
CA ILE A 105 -8.72 10.97 -24.11
C ILE A 105 -9.60 9.83 -24.64
N ALA A 106 -9.01 8.76 -25.18
CA ALA A 106 -9.76 7.58 -25.62
C ALA A 106 -10.58 6.97 -24.48
N GLY A 107 -9.96 6.84 -23.29
CA GLY A 107 -10.63 6.35 -22.09
C GLY A 107 -11.82 7.23 -21.67
N ILE A 108 -11.63 8.55 -21.67
CA ILE A 108 -12.70 9.53 -21.37
C ILE A 108 -13.86 9.38 -22.36
N ILE A 109 -13.57 9.40 -23.67
CA ILE A 109 -14.57 9.34 -24.72
C ILE A 109 -15.39 8.05 -24.60
N LYS A 110 -14.72 6.90 -24.52
CA LYS A 110 -15.38 5.59 -24.43
C LYS A 110 -16.32 5.52 -23.22
N GLN A 111 -15.85 5.93 -22.05
CA GLN A 111 -16.63 5.80 -20.82
C GLN A 111 -17.78 6.81 -20.74
N LEU A 112 -17.58 8.04 -21.20
CA LEU A 112 -18.67 9.03 -21.26
C LEU A 112 -19.74 8.62 -22.28
N GLN A 113 -19.36 8.01 -23.41
CA GLN A 113 -20.31 7.57 -24.43
C GLN A 113 -21.27 6.50 -23.91
N LEU A 114 -20.81 5.62 -23.02
CA LEU A 114 -21.66 4.62 -22.37
C LEU A 114 -22.69 5.22 -21.40
N GLN A 115 -22.48 6.46 -20.95
CA GLN A 115 -23.33 7.16 -19.97
C GLN A 115 -24.21 8.24 -20.62
N ALA A 116 -23.83 8.71 -21.81
CA ALA A 116 -24.51 9.77 -22.52
C ALA A 116 -25.79 9.25 -23.21
N LYS A 117 -26.87 10.02 -23.12
CA LYS A 117 -28.08 9.84 -23.94
C LYS A 117 -28.04 10.61 -25.26
N PHE A 118 -26.89 11.20 -25.57
CA PHE A 118 -26.60 11.94 -26.78
C PHE A 118 -25.41 11.31 -27.50
N ASN A 119 -25.28 11.59 -28.79
CA ASN A 119 -24.19 11.02 -29.57
C ASN A 119 -22.86 11.72 -29.23
N ILE A 120 -21.92 10.96 -28.65
CA ILE A 120 -20.54 11.39 -28.46
C ILE A 120 -19.75 10.95 -29.69
N THR A 121 -19.36 11.93 -30.50
CA THR A 121 -18.55 11.69 -31.71
C THR A 121 -17.17 12.31 -31.54
N ILE A 122 -16.18 11.59 -32.06
CA ILE A 122 -14.80 12.06 -32.11
C ILE A 122 -14.68 13.04 -33.28
N PRO A 123 -14.19 14.26 -33.06
CA PRO A 123 -14.03 15.21 -34.16
C PRO A 123 -13.03 14.68 -35.19
N LYS A 124 -13.34 14.78 -36.49
CA LYS A 124 -12.48 14.29 -37.60
C LYS A 124 -11.02 14.81 -37.51
N SER A 125 -10.81 16.01 -36.97
CA SER A 125 -9.45 16.54 -36.71
C SER A 125 -8.68 15.78 -35.64
N ALA A 126 -9.35 15.26 -34.60
CA ALA A 126 -8.71 14.42 -33.58
C ALA A 126 -8.47 12.99 -34.09
N VAL A 127 -9.31 12.47 -35.00
CA VAL A 127 -9.14 11.13 -35.63
C VAL A 127 -7.75 10.98 -36.26
N SER A 128 -7.18 12.04 -36.85
CA SER A 128 -5.83 12.01 -37.42
C SER A 128 -4.73 11.69 -36.40
N ILE A 129 -4.88 12.12 -35.14
CA ILE A 129 -3.97 11.77 -34.04
C ILE A 129 -4.18 10.32 -33.62
N PHE A 130 -5.43 9.85 -33.59
CA PHE A 130 -5.76 8.45 -33.29
C PHE A 130 -5.25 7.47 -34.38
N LYS A 131 -5.20 7.89 -35.66
CA LYS A 131 -4.67 7.08 -36.78
C LYS A 131 -3.18 6.79 -36.65
N ALA A 132 -2.39 7.72 -36.13
CA ALA A 132 -0.93 7.57 -36.04
C ALA A 132 -0.49 6.52 -35.00
N VAL A 133 -1.34 6.21 -34.01
CA VAL A 133 -1.02 5.33 -32.88
C VAL A 133 -1.69 3.96 -32.98
N ALA A 134 -2.66 3.79 -33.91
CA ALA A 134 -3.35 2.53 -34.16
C ALA A 134 -2.42 1.32 -34.42
N PRO A 135 -1.30 1.45 -35.17
CA PRO A 135 -0.39 0.32 -35.39
C PRO A 135 0.37 -0.13 -34.14
N ALA A 136 0.69 0.80 -33.22
CA ALA A 136 1.41 0.50 -31.98
C ALA A 136 0.52 -0.23 -30.95
N ILE A 137 -0.76 0.15 -30.89
CA ILE A 137 -1.77 -0.49 -30.04
C ILE A 137 -2.11 -1.90 -30.56
N ALA A 138 -2.19 -2.08 -31.88
CA ALA A 138 -2.50 -3.37 -32.51
C ALA A 138 -1.36 -4.42 -32.40
N GLN A 139 -0.10 -4.00 -32.31
CA GLN A 139 1.04 -4.92 -32.19
C GLN A 139 1.36 -5.33 -30.72
N GLY A 140 0.80 -4.64 -29.72
CA GLY A 140 1.15 -4.83 -28.30
C GLY A 140 0.22 -5.73 -27.46
N LEU A 141 -1.02 -6.01 -27.88
CA LEU A 141 -2.00 -6.72 -27.04
C LEU A 141 -2.84 -7.74 -27.83
N THR A 142 -2.27 -8.92 -28.06
CA THR A 142 -3.06 -10.10 -28.43
C THR A 142 -3.30 -10.97 -27.19
N LYS A 143 -4.20 -10.53 -26.30
CA LYS A 143 -5.09 -11.37 -25.46
C LYS A 143 -5.89 -10.53 -24.47
N LYS A 144 -7.20 -10.82 -24.42
CA LYS A 144 -8.24 -10.32 -23.50
C LYS A 144 -7.79 -10.19 -22.05
N ILE A 145 -7.26 -9.03 -21.63
CA ILE A 145 -6.99 -8.74 -20.21
C ILE A 145 -7.62 -7.43 -19.75
N SER A 146 -7.88 -6.46 -20.62
CA SER A 146 -8.80 -5.36 -20.34
C SER A 146 -10.08 -5.59 -21.15
N GLY A 147 -11.26 -5.29 -20.60
CA GLY A 147 -12.56 -5.40 -21.28
C GLY A 147 -12.73 -4.42 -22.46
N ILE A 148 -11.64 -4.08 -23.14
CA ILE A 148 -11.56 -3.20 -24.29
C ILE A 148 -11.40 -4.13 -25.51
N ASP A 149 -12.48 -4.30 -26.27
CA ASP A 149 -12.38 -4.88 -27.60
C ASP A 149 -11.68 -3.87 -28.52
N LEU A 150 -10.53 -4.26 -29.06
CA LEU A 150 -9.73 -3.41 -29.95
C LEU A 150 -10.49 -3.13 -31.25
N ASP A 151 -11.34 -4.06 -31.70
CA ASP A 151 -12.18 -3.89 -32.88
C ASP A 151 -13.28 -2.85 -32.63
N GLU A 152 -13.83 -2.79 -31.41
CA GLU A 152 -14.80 -1.78 -30.99
C GLU A 152 -14.16 -0.39 -30.89
N LEU A 153 -12.95 -0.29 -30.33
CA LEU A 153 -12.20 0.97 -30.28
C LEU A 153 -11.84 1.45 -31.70
N HIS A 154 -11.39 0.55 -32.58
CA HIS A 154 -11.08 0.87 -33.97
C HIS A 154 -12.33 1.32 -34.74
N THR A 155 -13.48 0.66 -34.53
CA THR A 155 -14.76 1.06 -35.14
C THR A 155 -15.25 2.41 -34.63
N LEU A 156 -15.11 2.69 -33.32
CA LEU A 156 -15.47 3.98 -32.71
C LEU A 156 -14.54 5.13 -33.15
N LEU A 157 -13.26 4.84 -33.38
CA LEU A 157 -12.26 5.81 -33.85
C LEU A 157 -12.38 6.09 -35.36
N PHE A 158 -12.82 5.10 -36.15
CA PHE A 158 -12.74 5.12 -37.62
C PHE A 158 -14.05 4.85 -38.36
N SER A 159 -15.21 5.05 -37.73
CA SER A 159 -16.51 4.82 -38.39
C SER A 159 -16.70 5.67 -39.67
N ASP A 160 -16.76 4.93 -40.78
CA ASP A 160 -17.50 5.07 -42.04
C ASP A 160 -17.09 5.99 -43.20
N ASP A 161 -15.98 6.74 -43.18
CA ASP A 161 -15.63 7.59 -44.35
C ASP A 161 -14.18 7.55 -44.87
N GLU A 162 -13.23 6.86 -44.23
CA GLU A 162 -11.82 6.97 -44.67
C GLU A 162 -11.10 5.62 -44.72
N ILE A 163 -11.59 4.75 -45.61
CA ILE A 163 -10.70 3.89 -46.40
C ILE A 163 -10.65 4.54 -47.79
N ASP A 164 -9.82 5.57 -47.97
CA ASP A 164 -9.38 5.92 -49.31
C ASP A 164 -7.86 6.04 -49.38
N SER A 165 -7.41 5.45 -50.46
CA SER A 165 -6.09 5.21 -50.97
C SER A 165 -5.21 6.46 -51.01
N ASP A 166 -3.98 6.35 -50.49
CA ASP A 166 -2.84 7.06 -51.06
C ASP A 166 -1.51 6.42 -50.61
N GLN A 167 -1.19 5.29 -51.23
CA GLN A 167 0.20 4.96 -51.53
C GLN A 167 0.53 5.57 -52.90
N LYS A 168 1.12 6.77 -52.93
CA LYS A 168 1.90 7.20 -54.10
C LYS A 168 3.24 7.79 -53.70
N GLN A 169 4.24 7.06 -54.15
CA GLN A 169 5.64 7.41 -54.25
C GLN A 169 5.84 8.84 -54.78
N ASN A 170 6.87 9.52 -54.28
CA ASN A 170 7.79 10.19 -55.18
C ASN A 170 9.17 10.39 -54.52
N SER A 171 10.12 9.62 -55.02
CA SER A 171 11.54 9.90 -54.95
C SER A 171 11.84 11.10 -55.86
N ASN A 172 12.62 12.07 -55.38
CA ASN A 172 13.43 12.88 -56.27
C ASN A 172 14.73 13.32 -55.60
N LYS A 173 15.80 13.23 -56.39
CA LYS A 173 17.21 13.32 -56.01
C LYS A 173 17.79 14.55 -56.72
N LEU A 174 18.50 15.43 -56.00
CA LEU A 174 19.86 15.96 -56.29
C LEU A 174 20.13 17.39 -55.72
N THR A 175 21.24 17.45 -54.97
CA THR A 175 22.36 18.43 -54.95
C THR A 175 22.18 19.92 -54.60
N GLY A 176 22.97 20.37 -53.60
CA GLY A 176 23.81 21.58 -53.71
C GLY A 176 23.58 22.72 -52.72
N SER A 177 24.38 22.74 -51.63
CA SER A 177 24.76 23.88 -50.77
C SER A 177 23.69 24.87 -50.26
N ASP A 178 23.12 24.56 -49.09
CA ASP A 178 22.88 25.44 -47.94
C ASP A 178 22.03 24.63 -46.94
N PHE A 179 22.32 24.73 -45.63
CA PHE A 179 21.67 24.03 -44.49
C PHE A 179 20.58 22.99 -44.86
N SER A 180 20.87 21.70 -44.64
CA SER A 180 20.18 20.59 -45.30
C SER A 180 18.64 20.73 -45.34
N PRO A 181 18.00 20.53 -46.51
CA PRO A 181 16.55 20.45 -46.64
C PRO A 181 15.92 19.44 -45.69
N ALA A 182 16.69 18.42 -45.28
CA ALA A 182 16.29 17.42 -44.30
C ALA A 182 16.15 18.00 -42.88
N VAL A 183 17.02 18.93 -42.44
CA VAL A 183 16.89 19.60 -41.13
C VAL A 183 15.77 20.64 -41.14
N LYS A 184 15.58 21.37 -42.25
CA LYS A 184 14.41 22.25 -42.42
C LYS A 184 13.11 21.45 -42.51
N ALA A 185 13.09 20.31 -43.20
CA ALA A 185 11.93 19.44 -43.28
C ALA A 185 11.64 18.73 -41.95
N LEU A 186 12.67 18.30 -41.19
CA LEU A 186 12.51 17.78 -39.84
C LEU A 186 12.00 18.85 -38.88
N ALA A 187 12.59 20.05 -38.89
CA ALA A 187 12.12 21.16 -38.06
C ALA A 187 10.70 21.59 -38.46
N GLN A 188 10.39 21.67 -39.76
CA GLN A 188 9.04 21.98 -40.23
C GLN A 188 8.03 20.87 -39.95
N ASN A 189 8.42 19.60 -40.00
CA ASN A 189 7.57 18.49 -39.62
C ASN A 189 7.36 18.48 -38.10
N LEU A 190 8.40 18.65 -37.28
CA LEU A 190 8.28 18.77 -35.82
C LEU A 190 7.44 19.99 -35.41
N ILE A 191 7.57 21.12 -36.10
CA ILE A 191 6.74 22.32 -35.88
C ILE A 191 5.29 22.06 -36.31
N LYS A 192 5.07 21.41 -37.47
CA LYS A 192 3.73 21.03 -37.94
C LYS A 192 3.06 20.00 -37.04
N ASP A 193 3.81 19.01 -36.56
CA ASP A 193 3.35 17.97 -35.65
C ASP A 193 2.97 18.59 -34.29
N HIS A 194 3.78 19.52 -33.80
CA HIS A 194 3.50 20.23 -32.55
C HIS A 194 2.31 21.20 -32.68
N GLU A 195 2.21 21.96 -33.79
CA GLU A 195 1.05 22.82 -34.07
C GLU A 195 -0.23 22.01 -34.27
N ALA A 196 -0.16 20.85 -34.94
CA ALA A 196 -1.29 19.94 -35.13
C ALA A 196 -1.75 19.30 -33.82
N LYS A 197 -0.79 18.91 -32.94
CA LYS A 197 -1.09 18.39 -31.59
C LYS A 197 -1.78 19.46 -30.75
N ASN A 198 -1.25 20.70 -30.72
CA ASN A 198 -1.86 21.81 -29.97
C ASN A 198 -3.28 22.15 -30.49
N LYS A 199 -3.48 22.24 -31.81
CA LYS A 199 -4.83 22.48 -32.39
C LYS A 199 -5.81 21.39 -32.00
N SER A 200 -5.37 20.14 -31.97
CA SER A 200 -6.23 19.01 -31.60
C SER A 200 -6.56 19.00 -30.11
N VAL A 201 -5.62 19.37 -29.24
CA VAL A 201 -5.87 19.57 -27.80
C VAL A 201 -7.00 20.59 -27.60
N GLU A 202 -6.93 21.74 -28.28
CA GLU A 202 -7.98 22.78 -28.19
C GLU A 202 -9.34 22.28 -28.71
N VAL A 203 -9.35 21.50 -29.79
CA VAL A 203 -10.59 20.86 -30.28
C VAL A 203 -11.17 19.89 -29.24
N ILE A 204 -10.32 19.09 -28.59
CA ILE A 204 -10.74 18.14 -27.55
C ILE A 204 -11.30 18.89 -26.34
N LYS A 205 -10.65 19.97 -25.88
CA LYS A 205 -11.18 20.82 -24.81
C LYS A 205 -12.57 21.37 -25.12
N TYR A 206 -12.73 21.91 -26.33
CA TYR A 206 -14.01 22.41 -26.80
C TYR A 206 -15.08 21.32 -26.76
N LYS A 207 -14.76 20.10 -27.21
CA LYS A 207 -15.68 18.96 -27.17
C LYS A 207 -16.01 18.51 -25.74
N LEU A 208 -15.03 18.50 -24.84
CA LEU A 208 -15.28 18.19 -23.43
C LEU A 208 -16.23 19.23 -22.81
N ALA A 209 -16.05 20.52 -23.11
CA ALA A 209 -16.95 21.59 -22.66
C ALA A 209 -18.38 21.47 -23.25
N ASP A 210 -18.49 21.09 -24.53
CA ASP A 210 -19.76 20.77 -25.18
C ASP A 210 -20.46 19.58 -24.49
N TRP A 211 -19.71 18.51 -24.15
CA TRP A 211 -20.27 17.37 -23.42
C TRP A 211 -20.69 17.71 -22.00
N VAL A 212 -19.93 18.55 -21.27
CA VAL A 212 -20.35 19.08 -19.96
C VAL A 212 -21.72 19.76 -20.09
N SER A 213 -21.91 20.60 -21.10
CA SER A 213 -23.17 21.32 -21.32
C SER A 213 -24.31 20.35 -21.68
N LYS A 214 -24.05 19.32 -22.48
CA LYS A 214 -25.05 18.30 -22.81
C LYS A 214 -25.40 17.39 -21.63
N PHE A 215 -24.45 17.10 -20.76
CA PHE A 215 -24.71 16.36 -19.52
C PHE A 215 -25.53 17.19 -18.53
N GLU A 216 -25.37 18.52 -18.51
CA GLU A 216 -26.24 19.41 -17.74
C GLU A 216 -27.71 19.34 -18.19
N GLU A 217 -27.95 19.19 -19.50
CA GLU A 217 -29.29 19.02 -20.07
C GLU A 217 -29.88 17.61 -19.79
N GLN A 218 -29.03 16.62 -19.52
CA GLN A 218 -29.41 15.24 -19.22
C GLN A 218 -29.92 15.10 -17.77
N LYS A 219 -31.24 15.17 -17.57
CA LYS A 219 -31.89 15.21 -16.24
C LYS A 219 -31.58 14.08 -15.26
N ASP A 220 -31.09 12.92 -15.71
CA ASP A 220 -30.67 11.81 -14.84
C ASP A 220 -29.24 11.94 -14.32
N LYS A 221 -28.49 12.94 -14.76
CA LYS A 221 -27.12 13.20 -14.36
C LYS A 221 -26.98 14.61 -13.80
N SER A 222 -26.15 14.74 -12.78
CA SER A 222 -25.72 16.00 -12.20
C SER A 222 -24.30 16.33 -12.66
N LEU A 223 -23.96 17.62 -12.70
CA LEU A 223 -22.57 18.07 -12.85
C LEU A 223 -21.87 18.18 -11.50
N PRO A 224 -20.53 18.02 -11.43
CA PRO A 224 -19.56 17.96 -12.54
C PRO A 224 -19.33 16.56 -13.12
N ILE A 225 -18.57 16.48 -14.22
CA ILE A 225 -17.97 15.22 -14.70
C ILE A 225 -16.78 14.88 -13.79
N PHE A 226 -16.76 13.66 -13.24
CA PHE A 226 -15.65 13.16 -12.42
C PHE A 226 -14.69 12.32 -13.27
N ILE A 227 -13.40 12.61 -13.21
CA ILE A 227 -12.35 11.82 -13.88
C ILE A 227 -11.35 11.33 -12.84
N PHE A 228 -11.32 10.03 -12.63
CA PHE A 228 -10.37 9.33 -11.75
C PHE A 228 -9.17 8.84 -12.56
N ILE A 229 -7.97 9.12 -12.07
CA ILE A 229 -6.70 8.63 -12.62
C ILE A 229 -5.98 7.88 -11.49
N ASP A 230 -5.79 6.58 -11.65
CA ASP A 230 -5.12 5.70 -10.69
C ASP A 230 -3.79 5.17 -11.24
N GLU A 231 -2.95 4.65 -10.34
CA GLU A 231 -1.69 3.94 -10.60
C GLU A 231 -0.60 4.72 -11.35
N LEU A 232 -0.68 6.07 -11.38
CA LEU A 232 0.32 6.92 -12.04
C LEU A 232 1.75 6.72 -11.48
N ASP A 233 1.86 6.43 -10.18
CA ASP A 233 3.13 6.16 -9.48
C ASP A 233 3.77 4.81 -9.83
N ARG A 234 3.10 3.97 -10.63
CA ARG A 234 3.63 2.68 -11.13
C ARG A 234 4.08 2.73 -12.59
N CYS A 235 3.71 3.77 -13.32
CA CYS A 235 4.15 3.95 -14.70
C CYS A 235 5.67 4.12 -14.78
N ARG A 236 6.24 3.82 -15.95
CA ARG A 236 7.65 4.13 -16.28
C ARG A 236 7.94 5.61 -15.98
N PRO A 237 9.13 5.98 -15.47
CA PRO A 237 9.37 7.34 -15.01
C PRO A 237 9.04 8.44 -16.01
N SER A 238 9.55 8.32 -17.24
CA SER A 238 9.27 9.27 -18.32
C SER A 238 7.78 9.37 -18.63
N TYR A 239 7.09 8.24 -18.68
CA TYR A 239 5.65 8.17 -18.93
C TYR A 239 4.84 8.86 -17.85
N ALA A 240 5.15 8.65 -16.56
CA ALA A 240 4.40 9.28 -15.46
C ALA A 240 4.46 10.81 -15.52
N VAL A 241 5.65 11.37 -15.81
CA VAL A 241 5.84 12.81 -15.94
C VAL A 241 5.21 13.34 -17.22
N GLU A 242 5.41 12.67 -18.35
CA GLU A 242 4.78 13.03 -19.62
C GLU A 242 3.25 13.00 -19.50
N MET A 243 2.68 11.99 -18.85
CA MET A 243 1.26 11.89 -18.60
C MET A 243 0.76 13.10 -17.80
N LEU A 244 1.39 13.45 -16.67
CA LEU A 244 1.04 14.66 -15.91
C LEU A 244 1.16 15.93 -16.75
N GLU A 245 2.26 16.08 -17.49
CA GLU A 245 2.50 17.23 -18.35
C GLU A 245 1.48 17.34 -19.47
N THR A 246 0.90 16.22 -19.89
CA THR A 246 0.01 16.17 -21.04
C THR A 246 -1.46 16.25 -20.63
N ILE A 247 -1.87 15.56 -19.55
CA ILE A 247 -3.22 15.69 -18.99
C ILE A 247 -3.47 17.07 -18.39
N LYS A 248 -2.42 17.82 -17.98
CA LYS A 248 -2.57 19.19 -17.48
C LYS A 248 -3.28 20.09 -18.48
N HIS A 249 -3.16 19.77 -19.77
CA HIS A 249 -3.79 20.57 -20.79
C HIS A 249 -5.31 20.48 -20.67
N ILE A 250 -5.91 19.36 -20.30
CA ILE A 250 -7.38 19.24 -20.14
C ILE A 250 -7.90 19.54 -18.73
N PHE A 251 -7.01 19.82 -17.78
CA PHE A 251 -7.39 20.16 -16.40
C PHE A 251 -8.14 21.48 -16.27
N ASP A 252 -8.11 22.35 -17.28
CA ASP A 252 -8.75 23.67 -17.28
C ASP A 252 -10.18 23.68 -17.82
N VAL A 253 -10.72 22.53 -18.24
CA VAL A 253 -12.10 22.44 -18.73
C VAL A 253 -13.09 22.59 -17.57
N LYS A 254 -13.83 23.71 -17.55
CA LYS A 254 -14.85 24.01 -16.54
C LYS A 254 -15.94 22.93 -16.48
N GLY A 255 -16.39 22.57 -15.28
CA GLY A 255 -17.41 21.53 -15.05
C GLY A 255 -16.86 20.11 -15.06
N ILE A 256 -15.53 19.96 -15.06
CA ILE A 256 -14.83 18.69 -14.90
C ILE A 256 -13.95 18.76 -13.65
N VAL A 257 -14.00 17.69 -12.85
CA VAL A 257 -13.16 17.51 -11.67
C VAL A 257 -12.31 16.26 -11.82
N PHE A 258 -11.06 16.36 -11.43
CA PHE A 258 -10.06 15.31 -11.55
C PHE A 258 -9.65 14.81 -10.16
N VAL A 259 -9.56 13.50 -10.00
CA VAL A 259 -9.01 12.83 -8.83
C VAL A 259 -7.82 12.00 -9.27
N VAL A 260 -6.62 12.46 -8.95
CA VAL A 260 -5.37 11.80 -9.32
C VAL A 260 -4.79 11.11 -8.09
N ALA A 261 -4.88 9.79 -8.05
CA ALA A 261 -4.34 8.98 -6.96
C ALA A 261 -2.89 8.60 -7.21
N THR A 262 -2.06 8.83 -6.20
CA THR A 262 -0.60 8.62 -6.29
C THR A 262 -0.05 8.18 -4.94
N ASP A 263 1.07 7.48 -4.92
CA ASP A 263 2.01 7.58 -3.79
C ASP A 263 2.90 8.81 -4.05
N THR A 264 2.65 9.89 -3.32
CA THR A 264 3.30 11.18 -3.59
C THR A 264 4.80 11.13 -3.32
N GLU A 265 5.30 10.26 -2.44
CA GLU A 265 6.74 10.12 -2.20
C GLU A 265 7.40 9.38 -3.37
N GLN A 266 6.81 8.26 -3.80
CA GLN A 266 7.33 7.50 -4.95
C GLN A 266 7.30 8.34 -6.23
N LEU A 267 6.22 9.06 -6.49
CA LEU A 267 6.13 9.95 -7.64
C LEU A 267 7.17 11.09 -7.60
N GLN A 268 7.53 11.60 -6.41
CA GLN A 268 8.62 12.57 -6.29
C GLN A 268 9.98 11.97 -6.64
N HIS A 269 10.24 10.73 -6.24
CA HIS A 269 11.46 10.02 -6.63
C HIS A 269 11.54 9.83 -8.15
N THR A 270 10.42 9.48 -8.77
CA THR A 270 10.28 9.39 -10.23
C THR A 270 10.59 10.71 -10.94
N ILE A 271 10.13 11.84 -10.40
CA ILE A 271 10.42 13.15 -10.98
C ILE A 271 11.90 13.52 -10.78
N LYS A 272 12.48 13.23 -9.61
CA LYS A 272 13.90 13.48 -9.34
C LYS A 272 14.82 12.66 -10.23
N SER A 273 14.43 11.46 -10.65
CA SER A 273 15.26 10.67 -11.58
C SER A 273 15.34 11.30 -12.99
N ILE A 274 14.34 12.10 -13.39
CA ILE A 274 14.31 12.81 -14.68
C ILE A 274 15.00 14.17 -14.60
N TYR A 275 14.70 14.97 -13.57
CA TYR A 275 15.20 16.34 -13.46
C TYR A 275 16.47 16.49 -12.59
N GLY A 276 16.90 15.42 -11.91
CA GLY A 276 18.10 15.37 -11.06
C GLY A 276 17.81 15.42 -9.55
N GLU A 277 18.75 14.91 -8.73
CA GLU A 277 18.59 14.74 -7.28
C GLU A 277 18.30 16.04 -6.51
N GLY A 278 18.81 17.19 -6.99
CA GLY A 278 18.59 18.51 -6.39
C GLY A 278 17.25 19.16 -6.76
N PHE A 279 16.44 18.53 -7.60
CA PHE A 279 15.17 19.09 -8.05
C PHE A 279 14.09 19.03 -6.97
N ASP A 280 13.40 20.15 -6.72
CA ASP A 280 12.27 20.19 -5.81
C ASP A 280 10.99 19.64 -6.47
N ALA A 281 10.91 18.30 -6.50
CA ALA A 281 9.76 17.57 -7.02
C ALA A 281 8.46 17.89 -6.28
N LYS A 282 8.53 18.26 -5.00
CA LYS A 282 7.33 18.57 -4.19
C LYS A 282 6.66 19.85 -4.65
N ILE A 283 7.46 20.90 -4.89
CA ILE A 283 6.97 22.18 -5.45
C ILE A 283 6.48 21.96 -6.88
N TYR A 284 7.23 21.22 -7.70
CA TYR A 284 6.83 20.91 -9.07
C TYR A 284 5.46 20.24 -9.14
N LEU A 285 5.23 19.17 -8.37
CA LEU A 285 3.93 18.51 -8.26
C LEU A 285 2.83 19.46 -7.77
N GLY A 286 3.18 20.50 -7.01
CA GLY A 286 2.22 21.49 -6.50
C GLY A 286 1.54 22.29 -7.59
N ARG A 287 2.13 22.34 -8.79
CA ARG A 287 1.60 23.09 -9.94
C ARG A 287 0.42 22.38 -10.62
N PHE A 288 0.25 21.09 -10.39
CA PHE A 288 -0.77 20.27 -11.06
C PHE A 288 -2.07 20.13 -10.26
N PHE A 289 -2.03 20.38 -8.95
CA PHE A 289 -3.12 20.04 -8.03
C PHE A 289 -3.61 21.28 -7.30
N ASN A 290 -4.93 21.50 -7.29
CA ASN A 290 -5.56 22.54 -6.48
C ASN A 290 -5.48 22.19 -4.99
N SER A 291 -5.58 20.91 -4.64
CA SER A 291 -5.44 20.43 -3.27
C SER A 291 -4.87 19.01 -3.20
N ARG A 292 -4.38 18.65 -2.01
CA ARG A 292 -3.84 17.34 -1.70
C ARG A 292 -4.54 16.77 -0.47
N TYR A 293 -5.04 15.56 -0.59
CA TYR A 293 -5.67 14.82 0.49
C TYR A 293 -4.95 13.51 0.69
N SER A 294 -4.71 13.13 1.95
CA SER A 294 -4.08 11.85 2.27
C SER A 294 -5.10 10.89 2.86
N LEU A 295 -5.17 9.69 2.29
CA LEU A 295 -5.90 8.60 2.91
C LEU A 295 -5.15 8.15 4.15
N LYS A 296 -5.81 8.20 5.32
CA LYS A 296 -5.24 7.71 6.58
C LYS A 296 -4.76 6.27 6.43
N ARG A 297 -3.56 5.95 6.93
CA ARG A 297 -3.06 4.57 6.95
C ARG A 297 -4.05 3.63 7.67
N PRO A 298 -4.37 2.45 7.11
CA PRO A 298 -5.24 1.49 7.78
C PRO A 298 -4.61 1.02 9.10
N ALA A 299 -5.45 0.74 10.10
CA ALA A 299 -4.97 0.04 11.30
C ALA A 299 -4.54 -1.37 10.89
N LEU A 300 -3.28 -1.75 11.14
CA LEU A 300 -2.76 -3.04 10.67
C LEU A 300 -3.52 -4.23 11.27
N LYS A 301 -4.05 -4.09 12.49
CA LYS A 301 -4.91 -5.10 13.11
C LYS A 301 -6.10 -5.47 12.21
N ASP A 302 -6.88 -4.48 11.80
CA ASP A 302 -8.08 -4.69 10.99
C ASP A 302 -7.68 -5.11 9.57
N PHE A 303 -6.59 -4.54 9.05
CA PHE A 303 -6.07 -4.86 7.73
C PHE A 303 -5.62 -6.32 7.60
N LEU A 304 -4.81 -6.83 8.53
CA LEU A 304 -4.33 -8.21 8.51
C LEU A 304 -5.47 -9.21 8.72
N SER A 305 -6.51 -8.86 9.49
CA SER A 305 -7.67 -9.74 9.67
C SER A 305 -8.42 -10.04 8.36
N VAL A 306 -8.29 -9.18 7.34
CA VAL A 306 -8.91 -9.33 6.01
C VAL A 306 -7.96 -9.99 5.01
N HIS A 307 -6.67 -9.75 5.15
CA HIS A 307 -5.65 -10.14 4.17
C HIS A 307 -4.77 -11.33 4.60
N SER A 308 -5.03 -11.95 5.74
CA SER A 308 -4.25 -13.07 6.27
C SER A 308 -5.14 -14.26 6.64
N ASP A 309 -4.60 -15.46 6.47
CA ASP A 309 -5.29 -16.70 6.81
C ASP A 309 -5.29 -16.91 8.34
N THR A 310 -6.32 -16.37 9.00
CA THR A 310 -6.50 -16.45 10.46
C THR A 310 -6.58 -17.90 10.95
N ILE A 311 -7.03 -18.84 10.12
CA ILE A 311 -7.23 -20.25 10.49
C ILE A 311 -5.90 -20.89 10.90
N LYS A 312 -4.77 -20.48 10.29
CA LYS A 312 -3.44 -21.02 10.59
C LYS A 312 -2.91 -20.67 11.97
N PHE A 313 -3.49 -19.64 12.60
CA PHE A 313 -3.19 -19.25 13.97
C PHE A 313 -4.18 -19.84 14.99
N GLY A 314 -5.19 -20.59 14.53
CA GLY A 314 -6.23 -21.18 15.38
C GLY A 314 -5.75 -22.44 16.10
N SER A 315 -6.27 -22.66 17.31
CA SER A 315 -5.91 -23.81 18.15
C SER A 315 -6.17 -25.16 17.44
N GLU A 316 -7.28 -25.28 16.71
CA GLU A 316 -7.63 -26.50 15.97
C GLU A 316 -6.56 -26.87 14.92
N TYR A 317 -6.07 -25.89 14.15
CA TYR A 317 -5.01 -26.13 13.17
C TYR A 317 -3.71 -26.54 13.86
N LEU A 318 -3.31 -25.79 14.90
CA LEU A 318 -2.08 -26.02 15.63
C LEU A 318 -2.06 -27.38 16.34
N GLU A 319 -3.17 -27.78 16.98
CA GLU A 319 -3.33 -29.09 17.60
C GLU A 319 -3.26 -30.23 16.56
N SER A 320 -3.91 -30.05 15.39
CA SER A 320 -3.88 -31.06 14.32
C SER A 320 -2.46 -31.34 13.80
N LYS A 321 -1.60 -30.32 13.79
CA LYS A 321 -0.20 -30.42 13.36
C LYS A 321 0.77 -30.68 14.53
N LYS A 322 0.28 -30.62 15.78
CA LYS A 322 1.07 -30.64 17.01
C LYS A 322 2.16 -29.55 17.00
N ILE A 323 1.79 -28.32 16.63
CA ILE A 323 2.66 -27.15 16.61
C ILE A 323 2.32 -26.27 17.80
N GLU A 324 3.32 -25.74 18.49
CA GLU A 324 3.10 -24.83 19.62
C GLU A 324 3.61 -23.40 19.31
N LEU A 325 2.71 -22.43 19.33
CA LEU A 325 3.06 -21.01 19.15
C LEU A 325 3.20 -20.30 20.50
N LEU A 326 4.15 -19.37 20.55
CA LEU A 326 4.24 -18.37 21.60
C LEU A 326 4.18 -16.94 21.00
N PRO A 327 3.56 -15.96 21.68
CA PRO A 327 2.66 -16.14 22.81
C PRO A 327 1.42 -16.94 22.42
N ARG A 328 0.96 -17.80 23.33
CA ARG A 328 -0.32 -18.48 23.18
C ARG A 328 -1.43 -17.42 23.25
N THR A 329 -2.45 -17.55 22.41
CA THR A 329 -3.60 -16.66 22.42
C THR A 329 -4.90 -17.45 22.47
N LYS A 330 -5.94 -16.83 23.01
CA LYS A 330 -7.27 -17.46 23.09
C LYS A 330 -7.92 -17.59 21.71
N THR A 331 -7.67 -16.62 20.84
CA THR A 331 -8.23 -16.58 19.48
C THR A 331 -7.12 -16.26 18.47
N PRO A 332 -7.26 -16.73 17.20
CA PRO A 332 -6.31 -16.39 16.14
C PRO A 332 -6.24 -14.89 15.83
N GLU A 333 -7.35 -14.16 15.98
CA GLU A 333 -7.39 -12.70 15.77
C GLU A 333 -6.51 -11.97 16.78
N THR A 334 -6.39 -12.51 18.00
CA THR A 334 -5.50 -11.96 19.03
C THR A 334 -4.03 -12.17 18.65
N ALA A 335 -3.68 -13.31 18.04
CA ALA A 335 -2.32 -13.56 17.55
C ALA A 335 -1.94 -12.56 16.43
N LEU A 336 -2.82 -12.37 15.45
CA LEU A 336 -2.62 -11.36 14.40
C LEU A 336 -2.58 -9.94 14.97
N ALA A 337 -3.41 -9.63 15.97
CA ALA A 337 -3.38 -8.32 16.63
C ALA A 337 -2.02 -8.07 17.30
N ASN A 338 -1.43 -9.06 17.97
CA ASN A 338 -0.10 -8.92 18.56
C ASN A 338 0.99 -8.72 17.48
N ILE A 339 0.93 -9.47 16.38
CA ILE A 339 1.84 -9.26 15.24
C ILE A 339 1.69 -7.83 14.74
N SER A 340 0.45 -7.34 14.56
CA SER A 340 0.17 -5.98 14.10
C SER A 340 0.74 -4.88 15.01
N VAL A 341 0.79 -5.12 16.34
CA VAL A 341 1.43 -4.18 17.30
C VAL A 341 2.91 -4.02 17.00
N ILE A 342 3.62 -5.11 16.69
CA ILE A 342 5.04 -5.07 16.32
C ILE A 342 5.22 -4.39 14.98
N LEU A 343 4.45 -4.79 13.96
CA LEU A 343 4.55 -4.20 12.62
C LEU A 343 4.29 -2.68 12.63
N ASP A 344 3.33 -2.20 13.43
CA ASP A 344 3.06 -0.78 13.61
C ASP A 344 4.22 -0.06 14.30
N ALA A 345 4.79 -0.64 15.37
CA ALA A 345 5.92 -0.08 16.11
C ALA A 345 7.18 0.11 15.25
N PHE A 346 7.38 -0.77 14.26
CA PHE A 346 8.46 -0.66 13.27
C PHE A 346 8.06 0.15 12.01
N HIS A 347 6.87 0.77 12.00
CA HIS A 347 6.33 1.54 10.88
C HIS A 347 6.39 0.76 9.55
N ILE A 348 6.01 -0.52 9.57
CA ILE A 348 5.94 -1.37 8.38
C ILE A 348 4.73 -0.97 7.53
N GLN A 349 4.90 -0.79 6.22
CA GLN A 349 3.79 -0.42 5.33
C GLN A 349 2.77 -1.56 5.20
N PRO A 350 1.48 -1.29 4.90
CA PRO A 350 0.45 -2.33 4.83
C PRO A 350 0.79 -3.50 3.89
N ARG A 351 1.35 -3.23 2.70
CA ARG A 351 1.76 -4.29 1.76
C ARG A 351 2.83 -5.20 2.37
N THR A 352 3.88 -4.61 2.95
CA THR A 352 4.95 -5.36 3.62
C THR A 352 4.42 -6.10 4.85
N ALA A 353 3.44 -5.55 5.56
CA ALA A 353 2.81 -6.22 6.70
C ALA A 353 2.10 -7.52 6.29
N ILE A 354 1.41 -7.54 5.13
CA ILE A 354 0.85 -8.76 4.55
C ILE A 354 1.97 -9.76 4.26
N GLN A 355 3.01 -9.34 3.55
CA GLN A 355 4.12 -10.20 3.15
C GLN A 355 4.84 -10.82 4.37
N ILE A 356 5.09 -10.04 5.42
CA ILE A 356 5.68 -10.55 6.67
C ILE A 356 4.73 -11.57 7.32
N THR A 357 3.44 -11.29 7.37
CA THR A 357 2.45 -12.19 7.98
C THR A 357 2.31 -13.49 7.17
N GLU A 358 2.39 -13.42 5.84
CA GLU A 358 2.43 -14.59 4.95
C GLU A 358 3.70 -15.43 5.18
N ARG A 359 4.86 -14.80 5.34
CA ARG A 359 6.12 -15.50 5.68
C ARG A 359 6.04 -16.20 7.04
N ILE A 360 5.50 -15.53 8.06
CA ILE A 360 5.23 -16.15 9.37
C ILE A 360 4.27 -17.33 9.21
N THR A 361 3.20 -17.16 8.45
CA THR A 361 2.22 -18.22 8.18
C THR A 361 2.87 -19.40 7.46
N ALA A 362 3.72 -19.14 6.46
CA ALA A 362 4.46 -20.15 5.74
C ALA A 362 5.37 -20.97 6.68
N ILE A 363 6.08 -20.30 7.61
CA ILE A 363 6.86 -20.98 8.66
C ILE A 363 5.96 -21.89 9.48
N ILE A 364 4.84 -21.37 10.00
CA ILE A 364 3.90 -22.16 10.82
C ILE A 364 3.40 -23.39 10.04
N THR A 365 3.03 -23.24 8.77
CA THR A 365 2.49 -24.34 7.98
C THR A 365 3.50 -25.44 7.64
N ASN A 366 4.80 -25.08 7.58
CA ASN A 366 5.88 -26.00 7.21
C ASN A 366 6.70 -26.48 8.42
N LEU A 367 6.37 -26.05 9.64
CA LEU A 367 7.00 -26.54 10.86
C LEU A 367 6.74 -28.05 11.03
N PRO A 368 7.79 -28.87 11.26
CA PRO A 368 7.61 -30.28 11.59
C PRO A 368 6.75 -30.49 12.83
N SER A 369 6.02 -31.61 12.86
CA SER A 369 5.16 -31.95 14.00
C SER A 369 5.95 -32.02 15.31
N GLY A 370 5.44 -31.40 16.37
CA GLY A 370 6.08 -31.31 17.69
C GLY A 370 7.06 -30.13 17.82
N LYS A 371 7.24 -29.31 16.78
CA LYS A 371 8.07 -28.10 16.86
C LYS A 371 7.27 -26.90 17.38
N LYS A 372 8.01 -25.92 17.89
CA LYS A 372 7.50 -24.71 18.51
C LYS A 372 8.23 -23.48 17.99
N VAL A 373 7.55 -22.34 18.01
CA VAL A 373 8.11 -21.07 17.54
C VAL A 373 7.48 -19.91 18.29
N ASP A 374 8.25 -18.86 18.55
CA ASP A 374 7.69 -17.57 18.96
C ASP A 374 7.43 -16.70 17.73
N VAL A 375 6.16 -16.44 17.43
CA VAL A 375 5.74 -15.69 16.24
C VAL A 375 6.05 -14.19 16.35
N LEU A 376 6.18 -13.67 17.58
CA LEU A 376 6.53 -12.28 17.80
C LEU A 376 8.04 -12.05 17.66
N VAL A 377 8.87 -13.04 18.03
CA VAL A 377 10.29 -13.02 17.67
C VAL A 377 10.47 -12.97 16.15
N LEU A 378 9.73 -13.81 15.40
CA LEU A 378 9.74 -13.77 13.94
C LEU A 378 9.28 -12.40 13.40
N ALA A 379 8.20 -11.84 13.94
CA ALA A 379 7.70 -10.54 13.53
C ALA A 379 8.76 -9.43 13.72
N VAL A 380 9.42 -9.38 14.88
CA VAL A 380 10.51 -8.41 15.13
C VAL A 380 11.67 -8.62 14.16
N LEU A 381 12.11 -9.87 13.95
CA LEU A 381 13.20 -10.15 13.02
C LEU A 381 12.87 -9.76 11.59
N PHE A 382 11.67 -10.08 11.09
CA PHE A 382 11.24 -9.66 9.76
C PHE A 382 11.15 -8.15 9.65
N CYS A 383 10.67 -7.44 10.67
CA CYS A 383 10.68 -5.98 10.67
C CYS A 383 12.10 -5.42 10.52
N ILE A 384 13.07 -5.98 11.25
CA ILE A 384 14.47 -5.54 11.18
C ILE A 384 15.06 -5.92 9.82
N HIS A 385 14.81 -7.12 9.32
CA HIS A 385 15.24 -7.59 8.00
C HIS A 385 14.81 -6.64 6.88
N GLU A 386 13.53 -6.23 6.87
CA GLU A 386 12.98 -5.33 5.84
C GLU A 386 13.46 -3.88 5.97
N LYS A 387 13.75 -3.40 7.19
CA LYS A 387 14.11 -1.98 7.42
C LYS A 387 15.61 -1.71 7.46
N ASP A 388 16.40 -2.68 7.93
CA ASP A 388 17.82 -2.53 8.22
C ASP A 388 18.49 -3.90 8.13
N HIS A 389 18.64 -4.41 6.89
CA HIS A 389 19.27 -5.72 6.64
C HIS A 389 20.67 -5.87 7.28
N PRO A 390 21.56 -4.85 7.26
CA PRO A 390 22.83 -4.93 7.98
C PRO A 390 22.67 -5.15 9.49
N LEU A 391 21.71 -4.46 10.13
CA LEU A 391 21.40 -4.68 11.54
C LEU A 391 20.83 -6.08 11.79
N TYR A 392 19.96 -6.57 10.91
CA TYR A 392 19.46 -7.95 10.98
C TYR A 392 20.61 -8.96 10.99
N GLU A 393 21.56 -8.81 10.05
CA GLU A 393 22.75 -9.66 9.97
C GLU A 393 23.62 -9.59 11.23
N GLU A 394 23.76 -8.41 11.84
CA GLU A 394 24.46 -8.28 13.11
C GLU A 394 23.74 -9.02 14.24
N ILE A 395 22.41 -8.90 14.33
CA ILE A 395 21.59 -9.51 15.39
C ILE A 395 21.56 -11.03 15.23
N ILE A 396 21.25 -11.56 14.04
CA ILE A 396 21.11 -13.00 13.81
C ILE A 396 22.44 -13.74 14.02
N ASN A 397 23.57 -13.06 13.81
CA ASN A 397 24.90 -13.61 14.07
C ASN A 397 25.36 -13.40 15.53
N GLY A 398 24.63 -12.61 16.33
CA GLY A 398 25.00 -12.25 17.71
C GLY A 398 26.24 -11.36 17.77
N ARG A 399 26.42 -10.49 16.77
CA ARG A 399 27.56 -9.57 16.61
C ARG A 399 27.20 -8.11 16.85
N PHE A 400 25.96 -7.80 17.25
CA PHE A 400 25.52 -6.44 17.53
C PHE A 400 26.45 -5.75 18.54
N LYS A 401 27.05 -4.63 18.12
CA LYS A 401 27.89 -3.77 18.96
C LYS A 401 27.71 -2.32 18.54
N ARG A 402 27.25 -1.47 19.46
CA ARG A 402 27.15 -0.01 19.27
C ARG A 402 27.67 0.69 20.52
N THR A 403 28.22 1.89 20.35
CA THR A 403 28.71 2.71 21.46
C THR A 403 28.14 4.12 21.42
N LYS A 404 27.94 4.73 22.58
CA LYS A 404 27.50 6.12 22.75
C LYS A 404 28.36 6.81 23.78
N LEU A 405 28.59 8.11 23.61
CA LEU A 405 29.23 8.94 24.62
C LEU A 405 28.24 9.18 25.76
N ASN A 406 28.64 8.88 27.00
CA ASN A 406 27.86 9.21 28.18
C ASN A 406 27.96 10.72 28.48
N LYS A 407 27.16 11.22 29.44
CA LYS A 407 27.18 12.64 29.87
C LYS A 407 28.53 13.11 30.43
N LYS A 408 29.47 12.20 30.70
CA LYS A 408 30.81 12.46 31.23
C LYS A 408 31.91 12.39 30.16
N GLY A 409 31.56 12.07 28.90
CA GLY A 409 32.50 11.98 27.78
C GLY A 409 33.14 10.59 27.57
N ASP A 410 32.72 9.56 28.32
CA ASP A 410 33.22 8.19 28.13
C ASP A 410 32.37 7.41 27.12
N THR A 411 33.02 6.56 26.34
CA THR A 411 32.37 5.65 25.39
C THR A 411 31.78 4.44 26.11
N GLN A 412 30.45 4.26 26.03
CA GLN A 412 29.74 3.13 26.63
C GLN A 412 29.05 2.26 25.55
N ASN A 413 29.09 0.94 25.71
CA ASN A 413 28.32 0.02 24.85
C ASN A 413 26.82 0.20 25.08
N ILE A 414 26.06 0.33 23.99
CA ILE A 414 24.60 0.40 24.01
C ILE A 414 24.04 -1.03 23.96
N ARG A 415 23.06 -1.33 24.82
CA ARG A 415 22.34 -2.62 24.76
C ARG A 415 21.47 -2.68 23.51
N LEU A 416 21.18 -3.89 23.03
CA LEU A 416 20.29 -4.03 21.87
C LEU A 416 18.88 -3.51 22.16
N SER A 417 18.38 -3.75 23.38
CA SER A 417 17.07 -3.24 23.83
C SER A 417 16.99 -1.72 23.80
N ASP A 418 18.03 -1.03 24.30
CA ASP A 418 18.11 0.43 24.31
C ASP A 418 18.17 0.99 22.89
N TYR A 419 18.98 0.36 22.02
CA TYR A 419 19.10 0.77 20.62
C TYR A 419 17.79 0.60 19.84
N LEU A 420 17.06 -0.49 20.04
CA LEU A 420 15.75 -0.70 19.41
C LEU A 420 14.70 0.26 19.98
N SER A 421 14.71 0.51 21.29
CA SER A 421 13.78 1.44 21.93
C SER A 421 13.98 2.89 21.45
N GLU A 422 15.22 3.29 21.13
CA GLU A 422 15.49 4.60 20.53
C GLU A 422 14.92 4.75 19.11
N LYS A 423 14.68 3.65 18.39
CA LYS A 423 14.13 3.64 17.02
C LYS A 423 12.60 3.51 16.97
N ILE A 424 11.95 3.17 18.07
CA ILE A 424 10.49 2.98 18.16
C ILE A 424 9.88 4.15 18.93
N LEU A 425 8.70 4.63 18.51
CA LEU A 425 8.01 5.70 19.23
C LEU A 425 7.64 5.25 20.67
N PRO A 426 7.76 6.13 21.68
CA PRO A 426 7.42 5.80 23.06
C PRO A 426 6.00 5.26 23.24
N ASP A 427 5.02 5.82 22.51
CA ASP A 427 3.63 5.37 22.56
C ASP A 427 3.45 3.94 22.02
N ASP A 428 4.25 3.55 21.03
CA ASP A 428 4.20 2.21 20.45
C ASP A 428 4.84 1.16 21.38
N LEU A 429 5.92 1.54 22.08
CA LEU A 429 6.57 0.72 23.12
C LEU A 429 5.65 0.40 24.31
N GLU A 430 4.68 1.28 24.58
CA GLU A 430 3.69 1.12 25.65
C GLU A 430 2.41 0.38 25.20
N ARG A 431 2.33 -0.09 23.95
CA ARG A 431 1.21 -0.93 23.50
C ARG A 431 1.25 -2.30 24.18
N ASP A 432 0.06 -2.82 24.48
CA ASP A 432 -0.11 -4.12 25.13
C ASP A 432 -0.04 -5.26 24.09
N ILE A 433 0.76 -6.29 24.41
CA ILE A 433 0.73 -7.61 23.78
C ILE A 433 -0.09 -8.52 24.67
N ILE A 434 -1.10 -9.17 24.09
CA ILE A 434 -2.05 -10.02 24.81
C ILE A 434 -1.65 -11.48 24.68
N PHE A 435 -1.56 -12.20 25.77
CA PHE A 435 -1.31 -13.63 25.74
C PHE A 435 -2.24 -14.36 26.70
N PHE A 436 -2.47 -15.63 26.44
CA PHE A 436 -3.37 -16.46 27.19
C PHE A 436 -2.59 -17.58 27.88
N ILE A 437 -2.93 -17.83 29.14
CA ILE A 437 -2.41 -18.94 29.91
C ILE A 437 -3.55 -19.92 30.14
N ASP A 438 -3.38 -21.13 29.63
CA ASP A 438 -4.24 -22.25 29.98
C ASP A 438 -3.62 -23.00 31.15
N SER A 439 -4.17 -22.81 32.35
CA SER A 439 -3.74 -23.51 33.56
C SER A 439 -3.90 -25.03 33.42
N LYS A 440 -4.81 -25.51 32.58
CA LYS A 440 -5.04 -26.96 32.38
C LYS A 440 -3.86 -27.65 31.73
N LEU A 441 -3.08 -26.96 30.88
CA LEU A 441 -1.85 -27.51 30.30
C LEU A 441 -0.83 -27.91 31.39
N TYR A 442 -0.92 -27.28 32.55
CA TYR A 442 -0.01 -27.49 33.67
C TYR A 442 -0.64 -28.29 34.83
N SER A 443 -1.92 -28.66 34.71
CA SER A 443 -2.73 -29.30 35.76
C SER A 443 -2.23 -30.67 36.23
N LYS A 444 -1.45 -31.38 35.41
CA LYS A 444 -0.89 -32.69 35.76
C LYS A 444 0.15 -32.62 36.88
N ASP A 445 0.79 -31.46 37.06
CA ASP A 445 1.74 -31.21 38.13
C ASP A 445 1.06 -30.40 39.24
N LYS A 446 0.60 -31.07 40.29
CA LYS A 446 -0.11 -30.43 41.41
C LYS A 446 0.71 -29.34 42.11
N ASN A 447 2.03 -29.32 41.92
CA ASN A 447 2.92 -28.32 42.49
C ASN A 447 3.26 -27.19 41.52
N CYS A 448 2.83 -27.26 40.25
CA CYS A 448 3.09 -26.22 39.27
C CYS A 448 2.40 -24.91 39.68
N ILE A 449 3.19 -23.84 39.83
CA ILE A 449 2.69 -22.54 40.26
C ILE A 449 1.68 -21.92 39.30
N VAL A 450 1.76 -22.24 38.01
CA VAL A 450 0.83 -21.73 36.99
C VAL A 450 -0.60 -22.19 37.28
N ASN A 451 -0.80 -23.35 37.92
CA ASN A 451 -2.13 -23.82 38.34
C ASN A 451 -2.79 -22.93 39.42
N ARG A 452 -2.01 -22.07 40.09
CA ARG A 452 -2.54 -21.10 41.07
C ARG A 452 -3.09 -19.84 40.41
N TYR A 453 -2.76 -19.62 39.14
CA TYR A 453 -3.30 -18.54 38.32
C TYR A 453 -4.50 -19.06 37.53
N LYS A 454 -5.55 -18.24 37.42
CA LYS A 454 -6.75 -18.60 36.64
C LYS A 454 -6.47 -18.46 35.15
N ASP A 455 -7.16 -19.25 34.34
CA ASP A 455 -7.23 -19.09 32.88
C ASP A 455 -7.62 -17.64 32.54
N THR A 456 -6.64 -16.84 32.16
CA THR A 456 -6.81 -15.40 32.00
C THR A 456 -5.99 -14.88 30.84
N GLU A 457 -6.54 -13.86 30.20
CA GLU A 457 -5.79 -13.02 29.28
C GLU A 457 -4.89 -12.09 30.09
N ASN A 458 -3.60 -12.14 29.78
CA ASN A 458 -2.56 -11.37 30.42
C ASN A 458 -1.95 -10.41 29.40
N LYS A 459 -1.36 -9.32 29.90
CA LYS A 459 -0.82 -8.25 29.06
C LYS A 459 0.62 -7.96 29.43
N ILE A 460 1.47 -7.84 28.43
CA ILE A 460 2.85 -7.36 28.57
C ILE A 460 3.06 -6.17 27.64
N LYS A 461 3.80 -5.16 28.10
CA LYS A 461 4.19 -4.02 27.25
C LYS A 461 5.17 -4.48 26.17
N LEU A 462 5.05 -3.94 24.96
CA LEU A 462 5.95 -4.26 23.84
C LEU A 462 7.42 -4.06 24.23
N LYS A 463 7.75 -2.97 24.95
CA LYS A 463 9.14 -2.74 25.43
C LYS A 463 9.68 -3.90 26.27
N HIS A 464 8.87 -4.41 27.21
CA HIS A 464 9.27 -5.52 28.07
C HIS A 464 9.37 -6.82 27.28
N TYR A 465 8.51 -7.00 26.27
CA TYR A 465 8.61 -8.16 25.39
C TYR A 465 9.94 -8.16 24.61
N ILE A 466 10.28 -7.01 24.00
CA ILE A 466 11.53 -6.85 23.25
C ILE A 466 12.74 -7.08 24.17
N GLU A 467 12.76 -6.42 25.34
CA GLU A 467 13.88 -6.47 26.28
C GLU A 467 14.09 -7.89 26.85
N TYR A 468 13.04 -8.52 27.37
CA TYR A 468 13.18 -9.73 28.18
C TYR A 468 13.13 -11.04 27.37
N PHE A 469 12.55 -11.02 26.16
CA PHE A 469 12.38 -12.23 25.34
C PHE A 469 13.13 -12.14 24.02
N PHE A 470 12.87 -11.12 23.21
CA PHE A 470 13.53 -11.00 21.90
C PHE A 470 15.06 -10.82 22.04
N CYS A 471 15.52 -9.78 22.74
CA CYS A 471 16.96 -9.47 22.83
C CYS A 471 17.78 -10.60 23.45
N LYS A 472 17.19 -11.33 24.41
CA LYS A 472 17.83 -12.45 25.12
C LYS A 472 18.18 -13.63 24.19
N ILE A 473 17.48 -13.81 23.08
CA ILE A 473 17.75 -14.90 22.13
C ILE A 473 19.02 -14.62 21.30
N PHE A 474 19.26 -13.35 20.96
CA PHE A 474 20.28 -12.95 19.98
C PHE A 474 21.55 -12.40 20.59
N VAL A 475 21.46 -11.88 21.81
CA VAL A 475 22.60 -11.36 22.55
C VAL A 475 22.77 -12.20 23.79
N ASP A 476 23.94 -12.82 23.93
CA ASP A 476 24.39 -13.42 25.19
C ASP A 476 24.78 -12.27 26.12
N GLU A 477 23.79 -11.46 26.53
CA GLU A 477 23.93 -10.50 27.61
C GLU A 477 24.03 -11.31 28.90
N MET A 478 25.20 -11.94 29.07
CA MET A 478 25.53 -12.78 30.20
C MET A 478 25.19 -12.00 31.48
N SER A 479 24.33 -12.59 32.30
CA SER A 479 24.19 -12.35 33.73
C SER A 479 23.50 -11.10 34.27
N LEU A 480 23.31 -9.96 33.60
CA LEU A 480 22.96 -8.72 34.34
C LEU A 480 21.48 -8.53 34.74
N VAL A 481 20.50 -9.11 34.06
CA VAL A 481 19.08 -8.96 34.45
C VAL A 481 18.67 -9.92 35.56
N PHE A 482 19.39 -11.04 35.71
CA PHE A 482 19.23 -11.99 36.81
C PHE A 482 20.27 -11.80 37.93
N ALA A 483 21.39 -11.10 37.69
CA ALA A 483 22.39 -10.77 38.72
C ALA A 483 21.94 -9.65 39.68
N GLY A 484 20.75 -9.08 39.49
CA GLY A 484 20.12 -8.18 40.45
C GLY A 484 19.51 -8.88 41.68
N PHE A 485 19.62 -10.20 41.81
CA PHE A 485 18.92 -10.96 42.85
C PHE A 485 19.88 -11.72 43.77
N GLY A 486 20.08 -11.14 44.96
CA GLY A 486 20.25 -11.86 46.23
C GLY A 486 21.44 -12.83 46.34
N ASN A 487 22.57 -12.32 46.83
CA ASN A 487 23.59 -13.14 47.44
C ASN A 487 23.10 -13.67 48.80
N THR A 488 22.64 -14.93 48.87
CA THR A 488 22.62 -15.69 50.13
C THR A 488 22.70 -17.20 49.84
N ASP A 489 23.63 -17.85 50.52
CA ASP A 489 23.85 -19.30 50.61
C ASP A 489 22.57 -20.15 50.63
N ARG A 490 22.48 -21.09 49.67
CA ARG A 490 21.88 -22.45 49.71
C ARG A 490 21.79 -22.99 48.27
N ARG A 491 21.75 -24.32 48.09
CA ARG A 491 21.69 -25.09 46.80
C ARG A 491 21.40 -24.23 45.56
N LYS A 492 22.29 -24.25 44.55
CA LYS A 492 22.04 -23.61 43.23
C LYS A 492 20.71 -24.15 42.67
N LEU A 493 19.67 -23.32 42.71
CA LEU A 493 18.38 -23.61 42.11
C LEU A 493 18.54 -23.78 40.60
N THR A 494 17.81 -24.71 40.00
CA THR A 494 17.67 -24.79 38.55
C THR A 494 16.96 -23.54 38.01
N GLU A 495 17.12 -23.21 36.73
CA GLU A 495 16.45 -22.04 36.12
C GLU A 495 14.92 -22.08 36.29
N LEU A 496 14.33 -23.28 36.21
CA LEU A 496 12.90 -23.48 36.41
C LEU A 496 12.50 -23.25 37.87
N GLU A 497 13.26 -23.77 38.84
CA GLU A 497 13.00 -23.53 40.27
C GLU A 497 13.18 -22.05 40.65
N GLN A 498 14.11 -21.35 40.00
CA GLN A 498 14.27 -19.91 40.19
C GLN A 498 13.09 -19.12 39.61
N ALA A 499 12.63 -19.45 38.40
CA ALA A 499 11.45 -18.82 37.81
C ALA A 499 10.17 -19.10 38.62
N ASP A 500 10.04 -20.32 39.15
CA ASP A 500 8.95 -20.74 40.04
C ASP A 500 8.97 -19.92 41.34
N LYS A 501 10.14 -19.77 41.96
CA LYS A 501 10.32 -18.95 43.17
C LYS A 501 9.98 -17.49 42.92
N GLU A 502 10.49 -16.87 41.85
CA GLU A 502 10.20 -15.47 41.54
C GLU A 502 8.70 -15.22 41.30
N LEU A 503 8.02 -16.15 40.61
CA LEU A 503 6.59 -16.05 40.39
C LEU A 503 5.79 -16.26 41.69
N TRP A 504 6.33 -17.02 42.65
CA TRP A 504 5.76 -17.19 43.99
C TRP A 504 5.91 -15.96 44.88
N GLU A 505 7.08 -15.31 44.80
CA GLU A 505 7.41 -14.12 45.58
C GLU A 505 6.87 -12.83 44.93
N SER A 506 6.34 -12.91 43.71
CA SER A 506 5.83 -11.75 42.98
C SER A 506 4.63 -11.11 43.67
N ASP A 507 4.68 -9.78 43.77
CA ASP A 507 3.54 -8.99 44.24
C ASP A 507 2.52 -8.85 43.10
N ASN A 508 1.28 -9.26 43.36
CA ASN A 508 0.17 -9.19 42.41
C ASN A 508 -0.33 -7.75 42.16
N SER A 509 0.31 -6.74 42.75
CA SER A 509 -0.05 -5.32 42.59
C SER A 509 0.19 -4.78 41.18
N ASN A 510 1.21 -5.27 40.46
CA ASN A 510 1.48 -4.90 39.07
C ASN A 510 1.22 -6.07 38.10
N PRO A 511 0.12 -6.04 37.31
CA PRO A 511 -0.21 -7.14 36.41
C PRO A 511 0.84 -7.35 35.30
N TYR A 512 1.60 -6.32 34.92
CA TYR A 512 2.66 -6.45 33.90
C TYR A 512 3.88 -7.22 34.41
N ASP A 513 4.21 -7.10 35.70
CA ASP A 513 5.34 -7.82 36.30
C ASP A 513 5.00 -9.30 36.46
N VAL A 514 3.80 -9.61 36.94
CA VAL A 514 3.27 -10.97 37.01
C VAL A 514 3.23 -11.60 35.61
N ALA A 515 2.72 -10.88 34.61
CA ALA A 515 2.68 -11.33 33.22
C ALA A 515 4.08 -11.66 32.68
N ARG A 516 5.07 -10.79 32.93
CA ARG A 516 6.47 -11.03 32.54
C ARG A 516 7.04 -12.30 33.18
N LEU A 517 6.81 -12.50 34.48
CA LEU A 517 7.28 -13.67 35.21
C LEU A 517 6.59 -14.96 34.72
N LEU A 518 5.29 -14.88 34.39
CA LEU A 518 4.54 -15.99 33.81
C LEU A 518 5.09 -16.41 32.44
N ILE A 519 5.32 -15.46 31.52
CA ILE A 519 5.91 -15.79 30.21
C ILE A 519 7.31 -16.38 30.42
N LYS A 520 8.12 -15.83 31.32
CA LYS A 520 9.46 -16.37 31.64
C LYS A 520 9.37 -17.82 32.14
N TYR A 521 8.44 -18.14 33.03
CA TYR A 521 8.20 -19.50 33.47
C TYR A 521 7.84 -20.42 32.29
N ILE A 522 6.88 -20.01 31.45
CA ILE A 522 6.46 -20.76 30.25
C ILE A 522 7.65 -20.98 29.30
N TYR A 523 8.48 -19.96 29.10
CA TYR A 523 9.64 -20.01 28.22
C TYR A 523 10.63 -21.12 28.65
N ILE A 524 10.80 -21.31 29.95
CA ILE A 524 11.70 -22.33 30.51
C ILE A 524 11.00 -23.69 30.58
N LYS A 525 9.77 -23.73 31.11
CA LYS A 525 9.00 -24.97 31.33
C LYS A 525 8.67 -25.68 30.03
N ASP A 526 8.26 -24.93 29.02
CA ASP A 526 7.90 -25.45 27.69
C ASP A 526 9.09 -25.37 26.73
N GLU A 527 10.30 -25.11 27.26
CA GLU A 527 11.60 -25.13 26.58
C GLU A 527 11.72 -24.22 25.35
N TYR A 528 10.97 -23.13 25.28
CA TYR A 528 11.18 -22.07 24.27
C TYR A 528 12.55 -21.39 24.43
N ASN A 529 13.13 -21.42 25.63
CA ASN A 529 14.50 -20.97 25.90
C ASN A 529 15.57 -21.78 25.15
N LYS A 530 15.23 -22.96 24.62
CA LYS A 530 16.10 -23.76 23.75
C LYS A 530 16.06 -23.32 22.28
N LEU A 531 15.14 -22.44 21.88
CA LEU A 531 15.11 -21.86 20.54
C LEU A 531 16.26 -20.85 20.42
N THR A 532 17.34 -21.28 19.77
CA THR A 532 18.53 -20.47 19.52
C THR A 532 18.36 -19.55 18.32
N LYS A 533 19.25 -18.55 18.19
CA LYS A 533 19.35 -17.70 16.99
C LYS A 533 19.47 -18.49 15.67
N ASP A 534 20.09 -19.67 15.68
CA ASP A 534 20.24 -20.49 14.47
C ASP A 534 18.91 -21.11 14.02
N HIS A 535 18.02 -21.48 14.95
CA HIS A 535 16.66 -21.92 14.59
C HIS A 535 15.88 -20.78 13.91
N TYR A 536 15.98 -19.56 14.45
CA TYR A 536 15.31 -18.40 13.87
C TYR A 536 15.93 -17.98 12.52
N ARG A 537 17.25 -18.15 12.35
CA ARG A 537 17.92 -17.97 11.05
C ARG A 537 17.32 -18.92 10.01
N GLU A 538 17.25 -20.21 10.35
CA GLU A 538 16.69 -21.24 9.47
C GLU A 538 15.23 -20.93 9.10
N PHE A 539 14.40 -20.50 10.06
CA PHE A 539 13.01 -20.11 9.77
C PHE A 539 12.93 -18.94 8.77
N ILE A 540 13.76 -17.92 8.93
CA ILE A 540 13.75 -16.75 8.05
C ILE A 540 14.26 -17.10 6.66
N GLU A 541 15.36 -17.84 6.56
CA GLU A 541 15.93 -18.30 5.29
C GLU A 541 14.95 -19.18 4.51
N LEU A 542 14.33 -20.17 5.15
CA LEU A 542 13.35 -21.06 4.51
C LEU A 542 12.05 -20.36 4.10
N SER A 543 11.70 -19.28 4.80
CA SER A 543 10.54 -18.44 4.47
C SER A 543 10.84 -17.35 3.46
N SER A 544 12.12 -17.13 3.14
CA SER A 544 12.48 -16.27 2.04
C SER A 544 12.00 -16.94 0.77
N PRO A 545 11.27 -16.26 -0.13
CA PRO A 545 11.19 -16.75 -1.49
C PRO A 545 12.63 -17.00 -1.93
N LEU A 546 12.93 -18.23 -2.37
CA LEU A 546 14.22 -18.54 -2.95
C LEU A 546 14.52 -17.43 -3.97
N ASP A 547 15.59 -16.67 -3.78
CA ASP A 547 16.22 -15.90 -4.83
C ASP A 547 16.78 -16.91 -5.85
N TYR A 548 15.88 -17.54 -6.59
CA TYR A 548 16.18 -18.42 -7.70
C TYR A 548 15.93 -17.64 -8.98
N MET A 549 16.71 -16.59 -9.21
CA MET A 549 16.99 -16.05 -10.54
C MET A 549 18.38 -15.39 -10.59
N GLY A 550 19.38 -16.12 -11.12
CA GLY A 550 20.30 -15.53 -12.10
C GLY A 550 21.80 -15.46 -11.81
N ASP A 551 22.46 -16.58 -11.51
CA ASP A 551 23.79 -16.85 -12.11
C ASP A 551 23.58 -17.96 -13.16
N SER A 552 23.24 -17.57 -14.39
CA SER A 552 23.27 -18.39 -15.60
C SER A 552 23.30 -17.50 -16.84
#